data_AF-A0A5N5N832-F1
#
_entry.id   AF-A0A5N5N832-F1
#
_cell.length_a   1.000
_cell.length_b   1.000
_cell.length_c   1.000
_cell.angle_alpha   90.00
_cell.angle_beta   90.00
_cell.angle_gamma   90.00
#
_symmetry.space_group_name_H-M   'P 1'
#
loop_
_entity.id
_entity.type
_entity.pdbx_description
1 polymer ?
#
loop_
_entity_poly.entity_id
_entity_poly.type
_entity_poly.pdbx_seq_one_letter_code
_entity_poly.pdbx_strand_id
1 'polypeptide(L)'
;MKLLTLLLSTITSASALSGKATTTRYYDGTKGACGCGPANGNSAFPWQAGIGSGIYTAAASPAIFGGSSTWCGSGCGTCFRLTSTGSAPCSGCGTGGASGQSIVVMVTNLCPHAGNEQWCANAGSTNNYGYQYHFDIQATSPVLGDNPVVNFEQVACPSQALTDYKQCQCAK
;
A
#
# COMPACT_ATOMS: atom_id res chain seq x y z
N MET A 1 33.91 -33.88 31.99
CA MET A 1 33.09 -32.66 32.02
C MET A 1 32.88 -32.18 30.58
N LYS A 2 31.68 -32.32 30.01
CA LYS A 2 31.32 -31.73 28.72
C LYS A 2 30.62 -30.41 28.98
N LEU A 3 31.26 -29.30 28.62
CA LEU A 3 30.71 -27.96 28.72
C LEU A 3 29.68 -27.80 27.60
N LEU A 4 28.42 -27.62 27.96
CA LEU A 4 27.32 -27.40 27.02
C LEU A 4 27.22 -25.90 26.75
N THR A 5 27.72 -25.46 25.59
CA THR A 5 27.65 -24.06 25.17
C THR A 5 26.22 -23.74 24.70
N LEU A 6 25.48 -22.97 25.49
CA LEU A 6 24.15 -22.48 25.14
C LEU A 6 24.30 -21.27 24.19
N LEU A 7 24.01 -21.44 22.91
CA LEU A 7 23.93 -20.34 21.94
C LEU A 7 22.59 -19.61 22.13
N LEU A 8 22.61 -18.44 22.74
CA LEU A 8 21.46 -17.52 22.76
C LEU A 8 21.28 -16.92 21.36
N SER A 9 20.21 -17.31 20.67
CA SER A 9 19.79 -16.68 19.41
C SER A 9 19.10 -15.35 19.73
N THR A 10 19.73 -14.22 19.39
CA THR A 10 19.08 -12.91 19.48
C THR A 10 18.07 -12.78 18.34
N ILE A 11 16.78 -12.86 18.67
CA ILE A 11 15.69 -12.60 17.72
C ILE A 11 15.62 -11.09 17.48
N THR A 12 16.21 -10.61 16.39
CA THR A 12 15.99 -9.25 15.89
C THR A 12 14.55 -9.17 15.38
N SER A 13 13.68 -8.55 16.17
CA SER A 13 12.33 -8.18 15.71
C SER A 13 12.48 -7.14 14.61
N ALA A 14 12.24 -7.53 13.35
CA ALA A 14 12.15 -6.57 12.26
C ALA A 14 10.96 -5.64 12.55
N SER A 15 11.22 -4.35 12.76
CA SER A 15 10.16 -3.37 12.97
C SER A 15 9.24 -3.31 11.75
N ALA A 16 7.93 -3.41 11.97
CA ALA A 16 6.92 -3.24 10.93
C ALA A 16 7.06 -1.84 10.29
N LEU A 17 6.97 -1.76 8.97
CA LEU A 17 7.12 -0.48 8.25
C LEU A 17 6.02 0.51 8.67
N SER A 18 6.40 1.72 9.05
CA SER A 18 5.47 2.79 9.43
C SER A 18 6.05 4.16 9.09
N GLY A 19 5.20 5.18 9.04
CA GLY A 19 5.62 6.54 8.75
C GLY A 19 4.48 7.45 8.32
N LYS A 20 4.81 8.46 7.51
CA LYS A 20 3.84 9.32 6.84
C LYS A 20 3.85 9.08 5.34
N ALA A 21 2.67 9.12 4.72
CA ALA A 21 2.51 8.98 3.28
C ALA A 21 1.52 10.01 2.74
N THR A 22 1.66 10.33 1.47
CA THR A 22 0.59 10.99 0.72
C THR A 22 -0.38 9.95 0.17
N THR A 23 -1.59 10.38 -0.15
CA THR A 23 -2.57 9.53 -0.82
C THR A 23 -3.17 10.25 -2.01
N THR A 24 -3.55 9.48 -3.02
CA THR A 24 -4.51 9.88 -4.06
C THR A 24 -5.56 8.79 -4.20
N ARG A 25 -6.46 8.98 -5.17
CA ARG A 25 -7.44 8.00 -5.60
C ARG A 25 -7.26 7.73 -7.08
N TYR A 26 -7.33 6.46 -7.46
CA TYR A 26 -7.44 6.05 -8.85
C TYR A 26 -8.51 4.98 -9.03
N TYR A 27 -8.91 4.79 -10.28
CA TYR A 27 -9.73 3.66 -10.71
C TYR A 27 -9.47 3.39 -12.18
N ASP A 28 -8.84 2.27 -12.49
CA ASP A 28 -8.48 1.87 -13.85
C ASP A 28 -9.11 0.55 -14.31
N GLY A 29 -9.67 -0.22 -13.37
CA GLY A 29 -10.25 -1.55 -13.62
C GLY A 29 -9.22 -2.62 -14.04
N THR A 30 -7.92 -2.37 -13.87
CA THR A 30 -6.88 -3.27 -14.35
C THR A 30 -6.46 -4.33 -13.34
N LYS A 31 -5.87 -5.41 -13.83
CA LYS A 31 -5.35 -6.53 -13.01
C LYS A 31 -4.38 -6.07 -11.92
N GLY A 32 -3.61 -5.03 -12.19
CA GLY A 32 -2.56 -4.53 -11.33
C GLY A 32 -1.30 -5.40 -11.27
N ALA A 33 -0.22 -4.82 -10.78
CA ALA A 33 1.12 -5.39 -10.76
C ALA A 33 1.32 -6.55 -9.77
N CYS A 34 0.35 -6.83 -8.91
CA CYS A 34 0.33 -8.05 -8.07
C CYS A 34 -0.49 -9.20 -8.70
N GLY A 35 -0.96 -9.03 -9.94
CA GLY A 35 -1.63 -10.10 -10.68
C GLY A 35 -2.99 -10.48 -10.12
N CYS A 36 -3.74 -9.53 -9.58
CA CYS A 36 -5.04 -9.78 -8.94
C CYS A 36 -6.19 -9.74 -9.96
N GLY A 37 -6.13 -10.65 -10.93
CA GLY A 37 -7.14 -10.82 -11.97
C GLY A 37 -7.03 -12.19 -12.65
N PRO A 38 -7.90 -12.52 -13.61
CA PRO A 38 -7.87 -13.80 -14.32
C PRO A 38 -6.51 -14.07 -14.97
N ALA A 39 -6.12 -15.34 -15.12
CA ALA A 39 -4.80 -15.70 -15.64
C ALA A 39 -4.50 -15.03 -17.00
N ASN A 40 -5.50 -14.99 -17.89
CA ASN A 40 -5.44 -14.33 -19.18
C ASN A 40 -6.19 -12.99 -19.16
N GLY A 41 -5.68 -11.99 -19.86
CA GLY A 41 -6.26 -10.65 -19.93
C GLY A 41 -5.73 -9.68 -18.86
N ASN A 42 -6.32 -8.48 -18.81
CA ASN A 42 -5.87 -7.38 -17.93
C ASN A 42 -6.97 -6.84 -17.01
N SER A 43 -8.08 -7.57 -16.82
CA SER A 43 -9.15 -7.14 -15.91
C SER A 43 -8.80 -7.39 -14.45
N ALA A 44 -9.24 -6.48 -13.57
CA ALA A 44 -9.23 -6.69 -12.14
C ALA A 44 -10.25 -7.78 -11.72
N PHE A 45 -9.96 -8.50 -10.64
CA PHE A 45 -11.04 -9.15 -9.89
C PHE A 45 -11.97 -8.09 -9.27
N PRO A 46 -13.30 -8.35 -9.17
CA PRO A 46 -14.27 -7.35 -8.69
C PRO A 46 -13.96 -6.79 -7.29
N TRP A 47 -13.41 -7.61 -6.38
CA TRP A 47 -13.08 -7.22 -5.01
C TRP A 47 -11.99 -6.13 -4.93
N GLN A 48 -11.21 -5.91 -6.00
CA GLN A 48 -10.17 -4.87 -5.98
C GLN A 48 -10.75 -3.46 -5.81
N ALA A 49 -11.99 -3.22 -6.26
CA ALA A 49 -12.69 -1.95 -6.09
C ALA A 49 -13.14 -1.68 -4.63
N GLY A 50 -13.01 -2.68 -3.75
CA GLY A 50 -13.41 -2.62 -2.35
C GLY A 50 -13.57 -4.04 -1.81
N ILE A 51 -12.71 -4.43 -0.87
CA ILE A 51 -12.72 -5.76 -0.25
C ILE A 51 -13.87 -5.86 0.75
N GLY A 52 -14.14 -4.77 1.47
CA GLY A 52 -15.22 -4.67 2.43
C GLY A 52 -15.28 -3.29 3.06
N SER A 53 -16.20 -3.09 4.01
CA SER A 53 -16.33 -1.80 4.71
C SER A 53 -15.02 -1.42 5.41
N GLY A 54 -14.40 -0.31 4.99
CA GLY A 54 -13.13 0.17 5.54
C GLY A 54 -11.88 -0.60 5.08
N ILE A 55 -12.01 -1.53 4.12
CA ILE A 55 -10.91 -2.36 3.60
C ILE A 55 -10.85 -2.21 2.08
N TYR A 56 -9.74 -1.69 1.57
CA TYR A 56 -9.55 -1.33 0.18
C TYR A 56 -8.25 -1.93 -0.38
N THR A 57 -8.02 -1.73 -1.67
CA THR A 57 -6.73 -1.99 -2.29
C THR A 57 -6.03 -0.69 -2.66
N ALA A 58 -4.71 -0.75 -2.85
CA ALA A 58 -3.93 0.40 -3.28
C ALA A 58 -2.83 0.01 -4.27
N ALA A 59 -2.51 0.95 -5.16
CA ALA A 59 -1.24 0.99 -5.87
C ALA A 59 -0.23 1.72 -4.98
N ALA A 60 0.87 1.05 -4.61
CA ALA A 60 1.84 1.62 -3.69
C ALA A 60 3.06 2.21 -4.42
N SER A 61 3.71 3.22 -3.83
CA SER A 61 4.97 3.76 -4.37
C SER A 61 6.08 2.68 -4.42
N PRO A 62 7.09 2.84 -5.27
CA PRO A 62 8.22 1.92 -5.42
C PRO A 62 8.82 1.43 -4.08
N ALA A 63 8.99 2.33 -3.10
CA ALA A 63 9.54 1.99 -1.79
C ALA A 63 8.72 0.94 -1.02
N ILE A 64 7.39 0.95 -1.17
CA ILE A 64 6.48 -0.03 -0.54
C ILE A 64 6.29 -1.24 -1.45
N PHE A 65 6.14 -1.02 -2.76
CA PHE A 65 5.84 -2.09 -3.71
C PHE A 65 6.95 -3.15 -3.79
N GLY A 66 8.23 -2.72 -3.82
CA GLY A 66 9.36 -3.65 -3.93
C GLY A 66 10.57 -3.10 -4.67
N GLY A 67 10.90 -1.81 -4.45
CA GLY A 67 12.02 -1.14 -5.10
C GLY A 67 11.77 -0.87 -6.58
N SER A 68 12.65 -1.38 -7.44
CA SER A 68 12.54 -1.25 -8.90
C SER A 68 11.64 -2.29 -9.56
N SER A 69 11.04 -3.21 -8.78
CA SER A 69 10.15 -4.23 -9.31
C SER A 69 8.92 -3.61 -9.94
N THR A 70 8.50 -4.09 -11.10
CA THR A 70 7.26 -3.67 -11.78
C THR A 70 6.17 -4.74 -11.80
N TRP A 71 6.47 -5.93 -11.27
CA TRP A 71 5.57 -7.07 -11.21
C TRP A 71 5.92 -7.97 -10.02
N CYS A 72 4.93 -8.45 -9.27
CA CYS A 72 5.11 -9.25 -8.06
C CYS A 72 6.18 -8.70 -7.10
N GLY A 73 6.16 -7.39 -6.85
CA GLY A 73 7.04 -6.77 -5.87
C GLY A 73 6.86 -7.37 -4.48
N SER A 74 7.91 -7.30 -3.64
CA SER A 74 7.92 -7.89 -2.29
C SER A 74 6.86 -7.33 -1.34
N GLY A 75 6.28 -6.17 -1.66
CA GLY A 75 5.17 -5.57 -0.92
C GLY A 75 3.78 -6.07 -1.33
N CYS A 76 3.65 -6.83 -2.42
CA CYS A 76 2.35 -7.36 -2.85
C CYS A 76 1.68 -8.19 -1.74
N GLY A 77 0.39 -7.92 -1.51
CA GLY A 77 -0.41 -8.60 -0.48
C GLY A 77 -0.16 -8.14 0.94
N THR A 78 0.74 -7.18 1.18
CA THR A 78 0.89 -6.56 2.50
C THR A 78 -0.23 -5.55 2.77
N CYS A 79 -0.62 -5.43 4.03
CA CYS A 79 -1.66 -4.49 4.45
C CYS A 79 -1.11 -3.39 5.34
N PHE A 80 -1.70 -2.20 5.19
CA PHE A 80 -1.36 -1.02 5.96
C PHE A 80 -2.63 -0.38 6.51
N ARG A 81 -2.60 0.02 7.78
CA ARG A 81 -3.60 0.93 8.34
C ARG A 81 -3.18 2.35 7.98
N LEU A 82 -4.05 3.08 7.31
CA LEU A 82 -3.87 4.49 6.98
C LEU A 82 -4.76 5.31 7.89
N THR A 83 -4.19 6.28 8.59
CA THR A 83 -4.93 7.20 9.48
C THR A 83 -4.70 8.63 9.02
N SER A 84 -5.77 9.30 8.59
CA SER A 84 -5.72 10.67 8.11
C SER A 84 -5.21 11.62 9.19
N THR A 85 -4.30 12.52 8.80
CA THR A 85 -3.82 13.59 9.69
C THR A 85 -4.79 14.76 9.76
N GLY A 86 -5.73 14.87 8.82
CA GLY A 86 -6.59 16.03 8.66
C GLY A 86 -6.21 16.96 7.51
N SER A 87 -5.01 16.82 6.95
CA SER A 87 -4.45 17.80 6.00
C SER A 87 -4.08 17.18 4.66
N ALA A 88 -4.14 17.99 3.59
CA ALA A 88 -3.51 17.68 2.30
C ALA A 88 -2.00 18.03 2.33
N PRO A 89 -1.18 17.52 1.38
CA PRO A 89 0.25 17.79 1.36
C PRO A 89 0.64 19.23 0.98
N CYS A 90 -0.26 19.96 0.32
CA CYS A 90 -0.05 21.34 -0.11
C CYS A 90 -1.37 22.07 -0.33
N SER A 91 -1.29 23.40 -0.40
CA SER A 91 -2.40 24.25 -0.81
C SER A 91 -2.82 23.91 -2.25
N GLY A 92 -4.10 23.60 -2.44
CA GLY A 92 -4.69 23.28 -3.76
C GLY A 92 -4.51 21.83 -4.24
N CYS A 93 -3.87 20.96 -3.46
CA CYS A 93 -3.59 19.58 -3.84
C CYS A 93 -4.61 18.56 -3.30
N GLY A 94 -5.66 19.07 -2.66
CA GLY A 94 -6.72 18.34 -2.00
C GLY A 94 -7.22 19.10 -0.77
N THR A 95 -8.33 18.66 -0.19
CA THR A 95 -8.86 19.24 1.07
C THR A 95 -8.44 18.48 2.33
N GLY A 96 -7.74 17.35 2.19
CA GLY A 96 -7.46 16.43 3.28
C GLY A 96 -8.68 15.56 3.61
N GLY A 97 -8.66 14.96 4.80
CA GLY A 97 -9.73 14.09 5.29
C GLY A 97 -10.08 14.39 6.74
N ALA A 98 -11.00 13.64 7.34
CA ALA A 98 -11.26 13.78 8.78
C ALA A 98 -10.06 13.29 9.58
N SER A 99 -9.53 14.12 10.49
CA SER A 99 -8.38 13.73 11.32
C SER A 99 -8.73 12.53 12.20
N GLY A 100 -7.84 11.53 12.25
CA GLY A 100 -8.05 10.29 13.01
C GLY A 100 -8.95 9.26 12.34
N GLN A 101 -9.57 9.57 11.19
CA GLN A 101 -10.27 8.56 10.40
C GLN A 101 -9.26 7.55 9.84
N SER A 102 -9.61 6.26 9.89
CA SER A 102 -8.75 5.19 9.41
C SER A 102 -9.43 4.23 8.44
N ILE A 103 -8.63 3.69 7.53
CA ILE A 103 -8.96 2.53 6.68
C ILE A 103 -7.79 1.55 6.67
N VAL A 104 -8.03 0.35 6.17
CA VAL A 104 -6.97 -0.60 5.80
C VAL A 104 -6.88 -0.69 4.29
N VAL A 105 -5.66 -0.66 3.76
CA VAL A 105 -5.38 -0.93 2.35
C VAL A 105 -4.49 -2.15 2.20
N MET A 106 -4.74 -2.97 1.18
CA MET A 106 -3.85 -4.03 0.73
C MET A 106 -3.14 -3.62 -0.56
N VAL A 107 -1.83 -3.85 -0.65
CA VAL A 107 -1.06 -3.55 -1.86
C VAL A 107 -1.38 -4.59 -2.94
N THR A 108 -2.01 -4.17 -4.03
CA THR A 108 -2.34 -5.03 -5.19
C THR A 108 -1.79 -4.51 -6.51
N ASN A 109 -1.21 -3.30 -6.51
CA ASN A 109 -0.67 -2.67 -7.69
C ASN A 109 0.55 -1.79 -7.37
N LEU A 110 1.23 -1.34 -8.41
CA LEU A 110 2.34 -0.39 -8.36
C LEU A 110 1.84 0.97 -8.84
N CYS A 111 2.13 2.03 -8.10
CA CYS A 111 2.15 3.38 -8.65
C CYS A 111 3.57 3.68 -9.14
N PRO A 112 3.87 3.59 -10.44
CA PRO A 112 5.24 3.76 -10.94
C PRO A 112 5.66 5.22 -10.83
N HIS A 113 6.95 5.47 -10.58
CA HIS A 113 7.46 6.84 -10.56
C HIS A 113 7.29 7.56 -11.90
N ALA A 114 7.62 6.88 -13.00
CA ALA A 114 7.47 7.43 -14.34
C ALA A 114 6.01 7.78 -14.62
N GLY A 115 5.75 9.05 -14.92
CA GLY A 115 4.42 9.62 -15.15
C GLY A 115 3.62 9.94 -13.88
N ASN A 116 4.14 9.62 -12.68
CA ASN A 116 3.51 9.96 -11.40
C ASN A 116 4.53 10.60 -10.43
N GLU A 117 5.53 11.30 -10.96
CA GLU A 117 6.68 11.83 -10.20
C GLU A 117 6.24 12.75 -9.05
N GLN A 118 5.14 13.47 -9.26
CA GLN A 118 4.51 14.33 -8.27
C GLN A 118 4.14 13.59 -6.97
N TRP A 119 3.73 12.33 -7.07
CA TRP A 119 3.13 11.56 -5.98
C TRP A 119 3.98 10.35 -5.59
N CYS A 120 4.44 9.58 -6.57
CA CYS A 120 5.09 8.28 -6.39
C CYS A 120 6.60 8.43 -6.58
N ALA A 121 7.31 8.64 -5.47
CA ALA A 121 8.77 8.77 -5.47
C ALA A 121 9.47 7.46 -5.84
N ASN A 122 10.66 7.54 -6.46
CA ASN A 122 11.57 6.40 -6.51
C ASN A 122 11.92 5.92 -5.09
N ALA A 123 12.22 4.62 -4.96
CA ALA A 123 12.67 4.06 -3.68
C ALA A 123 13.95 4.78 -3.20
N GLY A 124 13.93 5.24 -1.95
CA GLY A 124 15.03 6.02 -1.35
C GLY A 124 15.01 7.52 -1.67
N SER A 125 13.99 8.03 -2.38
CA SER A 125 13.78 9.45 -2.67
C SER A 125 12.45 9.95 -2.09
N THR A 126 12.16 11.24 -2.25
CA THR A 126 10.87 11.86 -1.90
C THR A 126 10.14 12.35 -3.14
N ASN A 127 8.81 12.43 -3.06
CA ASN A 127 7.99 13.05 -4.09
C ASN A 127 8.07 14.59 -3.99
N ASN A 128 7.32 15.30 -4.85
CA ASN A 128 7.32 16.77 -4.90
C ASN A 128 6.83 17.45 -3.61
N TYR A 129 6.31 16.68 -2.66
CA TYR A 129 5.79 17.14 -1.37
C TYR A 129 6.65 16.71 -0.19
N GLY A 130 7.80 16.08 -0.45
CA GLY A 130 8.74 15.65 0.60
C GLY A 130 8.41 14.31 1.25
N TYR A 131 7.51 13.50 0.68
CA TYR A 131 7.16 12.18 1.22
C TYR A 131 7.81 11.05 0.43
N GLN A 132 8.39 10.09 1.15
CA GLN A 132 9.00 8.88 0.56
C GLN A 132 7.95 7.85 0.12
N TYR A 133 6.77 7.91 0.73
CA TYR A 133 5.73 6.91 0.60
C TYR A 133 4.46 7.51 0.03
N HIS A 134 3.78 6.72 -0.80
CA HIS A 134 2.51 7.09 -1.39
C HIS A 134 1.62 5.85 -1.55
N PHE A 135 0.33 6.03 -1.29
CA PHE A 135 -0.72 5.05 -1.56
C PHE A 135 -1.77 5.67 -2.47
N ASP A 136 -1.88 5.17 -3.69
CA ASP A 136 -2.95 5.54 -4.60
C ASP A 136 -4.10 4.54 -4.41
N ILE A 137 -5.20 4.98 -3.82
CA ILE A 137 -6.26 4.10 -3.32
C ILE A 137 -7.22 3.76 -4.47
N GLN A 138 -7.42 2.47 -4.74
CA GLN A 138 -8.33 2.00 -5.80
C GLN A 138 -9.78 2.17 -5.33
N ALA A 139 -10.42 3.27 -5.74
CA ALA A 139 -11.80 3.57 -5.37
C ALA A 139 -12.46 4.50 -6.41
N THR A 140 -13.76 4.32 -6.64
CA THR A 140 -14.53 5.19 -7.55
C THR A 140 -14.90 6.54 -6.93
N SER A 141 -14.79 6.68 -5.61
CA SER A 141 -15.02 7.91 -4.85
C SER A 141 -14.04 8.02 -3.68
N PRO A 142 -13.82 9.23 -3.11
CA PRO A 142 -12.94 9.40 -1.96
C PRO A 142 -13.41 8.57 -0.74
N VAL A 143 -12.51 7.74 -0.18
CA VAL A 143 -12.83 6.85 0.97
C VAL A 143 -12.17 7.28 2.28
N LEU A 144 -11.18 8.19 2.20
CA LEU A 144 -10.47 8.74 3.36
C LEU A 144 -10.41 10.29 3.31
N GLY A 145 -11.24 10.91 2.46
CA GLY A 145 -11.14 12.32 2.11
C GLY A 145 -10.36 12.56 0.82
N ASP A 146 -10.09 13.82 0.53
CA ASP A 146 -9.47 14.28 -0.72
C ASP A 146 -7.95 14.48 -0.53
N ASN A 147 -7.19 13.48 -0.98
CA ASN A 147 -5.73 13.39 -0.89
C ASN A 147 -5.15 13.70 0.52
N PRO A 148 -5.68 13.09 1.60
CA PRO A 148 -5.10 13.27 2.93
C PRO A 148 -3.65 12.78 2.97
N VAL A 149 -2.82 13.51 3.71
CA VAL A 149 -1.62 12.95 4.31
C VAL A 149 -2.07 11.98 5.41
N VAL A 150 -1.44 10.81 5.47
CA VAL A 150 -1.77 9.77 6.43
C VAL A 150 -0.54 9.41 7.26
N ASN A 151 -0.78 9.09 8.54
CA ASN A 151 0.12 8.21 9.27
C ASN A 151 -0.21 6.78 8.85
N PHE A 152 0.80 5.98 8.54
CA PHE A 152 0.60 4.59 8.17
C PHE A 152 1.45 3.65 9.00
N GLU A 153 0.97 2.42 9.11
CA GLU A 153 1.71 1.31 9.72
C GLU A 153 1.30 0.00 9.06
N GLN A 154 2.26 -0.88 8.85
CA GLN A 154 2.01 -2.23 8.36
C GLN A 154 1.27 -3.02 9.44
N VAL A 155 0.21 -3.72 9.03
CA VAL A 155 -0.66 -4.48 9.92
C VAL A 155 -0.91 -5.88 9.36
N ALA A 156 -1.37 -6.79 10.20
CA ALA A 156 -1.94 -8.04 9.72
C ALA A 156 -3.13 -7.75 8.79
N CYS A 157 -3.16 -8.40 7.63
CA CYS A 157 -4.29 -8.26 6.72
C CYS A 157 -5.57 -8.85 7.32
N PRO A 158 -6.72 -8.18 7.17
CA PRO A 158 -8.02 -8.78 7.47
C PRO A 158 -8.23 -10.11 6.73
N SER A 159 -8.96 -11.05 7.33
CA SER A 159 -9.12 -12.41 6.79
C SER A 159 -9.69 -12.46 5.37
N GLN A 160 -10.60 -11.54 5.03
CA GLN A 160 -11.15 -11.44 3.68
C GLN A 160 -10.07 -11.03 2.67
N ALA A 161 -9.26 -10.01 2.99
CA ALA A 161 -8.16 -9.57 2.12
C ALA A 161 -7.15 -10.69 1.88
N LEU A 162 -6.82 -11.48 2.90
CA LEU A 162 -5.96 -12.67 2.75
C LEU A 162 -6.58 -13.73 1.83
N THR A 163 -7.89 -13.94 1.93
CA THR A 163 -8.62 -14.90 1.09
C THR A 163 -8.66 -14.44 -0.36
N ASP A 164 -8.87 -13.15 -0.59
CA ASP A 164 -8.88 -12.54 -1.91
C ASP A 164 -7.50 -12.54 -2.54
N TYR A 165 -6.46 -12.20 -1.78
CA TYR A 165 -5.08 -12.18 -2.28
C TYR A 165 -4.59 -13.55 -2.76
N LYS A 166 -5.04 -14.66 -2.15
CA LYS A 166 -4.70 -16.02 -2.60
C LYS A 166 -5.12 -16.32 -4.04
N GLN A 167 -6.04 -15.54 -4.61
CA GLN A 167 -6.45 -15.67 -6.01
C GLN A 167 -5.47 -14.98 -6.97
N CYS A 168 -4.62 -14.08 -6.47
CA CYS A 168 -3.67 -13.32 -7.27
C CYS A 168 -2.47 -14.18 -7.69
N GLN A 169 -1.93 -13.91 -8.88
CA GLN A 169 -0.79 -14.64 -9.44
C GLN A 169 0.49 -14.53 -8.59
N CYS A 170 0.63 -13.43 -7.83
CA CYS A 170 1.80 -13.19 -6.99
C CYS A 170 1.66 -13.74 -5.57
N ALA A 171 0.53 -14.38 -5.22
CA ALA A 171 0.40 -15.08 -3.95
C ALA A 171 1.29 -16.34 -3.97
N LYS A 172 2.31 -16.34 -3.12
CA LYS A 172 3.23 -17.46 -2.92
C LYS A 172 3.04 -18.05 -1.53
#